data_AF-A0A645F6A9-F1
#
_entry.id   AF-A0A645F6A9-F1
#
_cell.length_a   1.000
_cell.length_b   1.000
_cell.length_c   1.000
_cell.angle_alpha   90.00
_cell.angle_beta   90.00
_cell.angle_gamma   90.00
#
_symmetry.space_group_name_H-M   'P 1'
#
loop_
_entity.id
_entity.type
_entity.pdbx_description
1 polymer ?
#
loop_
_entity_poly.entity_id
_entity_poly.type
_entity_poly.pdbx_seq_one_letter_code
_entity_poly.pdbx_strand_id
1 'polypeptide(L)'
;MVSVFVQGKSLRVAVRALPDRLEALLGRNGFAEMFPGYMKDTECNIFSSDNRSVISVMVQMRQNLEGELFDIWEITDEVFVSLEDHYLDYLIGGQISKQRGKMYVSARELLEQFYY
;
A
#
# COMPACT_ATOMS: atom_id res chain seq x y z
N MET A 1 4.46 2.97 4.17
CA MET A 1 3.71 1.69 4.07
C MET A 1 3.22 1.60 2.65
N VAL A 2 3.57 0.55 1.91
CA VAL A 2 3.04 0.33 0.56
C VAL A 2 1.85 -0.63 0.68
N SER A 3 0.81 -0.43 -0.12
CA SER A 3 -0.40 -1.28 -0.11
C SER A 3 -0.63 -1.84 -1.50
N VAL A 4 -1.03 -3.11 -1.57
CA VAL A 4 -1.49 -3.76 -2.80
C VAL A 4 -2.90 -4.30 -2.59
N PHE A 5 -3.68 -4.40 -3.66
CA PHE A 5 -5.05 -4.87 -3.60
C PHE A 5 -5.18 -6.23 -4.27
N VAL A 6 -5.77 -7.20 -3.58
CA VAL A 6 -5.97 -8.56 -4.10
C VAL A 6 -7.46 -8.89 -4.06
N GLN A 7 -8.00 -9.35 -5.20
CA GLN A 7 -9.36 -9.84 -5.26
C GLN A 7 -9.47 -11.21 -4.56
N GLY A 8 -10.38 -11.31 -3.59
CA GLY A 8 -10.70 -12.61 -2.99
C GLY A 8 -11.27 -12.53 -1.59
N LYS A 9 -11.82 -13.66 -1.12
CA LYS A 9 -12.43 -13.79 0.22
C LYS A 9 -11.48 -14.35 1.29
N SER A 10 -10.24 -14.70 0.92
CA SER A 10 -9.32 -15.36 1.86
C SER A 10 -7.94 -14.74 1.87
N LEU A 11 -7.40 -14.60 3.08
CA LEU A 11 -6.05 -14.13 3.34
C LEU A 11 -5.00 -15.02 2.69
N ARG A 12 -5.27 -16.33 2.54
CA ARG A 12 -4.38 -17.27 1.86
C ARG A 12 -4.18 -16.91 0.38
N VAL A 13 -5.21 -16.41 -0.29
CA VAL A 13 -5.11 -15.93 -1.68
C VAL A 13 -4.32 -14.62 -1.73
N ALA A 14 -4.61 -13.69 -0.81
CA ALA A 14 -3.88 -12.42 -0.71
C ALA A 14 -2.38 -12.61 -0.48
N VAL A 15 -1.98 -13.48 0.46
CA VAL A 15 -0.58 -13.78 0.76
C VAL A 15 0.17 -14.33 -0.45
N ARG A 16 -0.48 -15.17 -1.26
CA ARG A 16 0.13 -15.75 -2.46
C ARG A 16 0.31 -14.74 -3.59
N ALA A 17 -0.62 -13.81 -3.75
CA ALA A 17 -0.57 -12.79 -4.80
C ALA A 17 0.27 -11.57 -4.42
N LEU A 18 0.61 -11.42 -3.13
CA LEU A 18 1.34 -10.27 -2.59
C LEU A 18 2.68 -10.00 -3.31
N PRO A 19 3.55 -11.00 -3.54
CA PRO A 19 4.84 -10.77 -4.21
C PRO A 19 4.66 -10.21 -5.61
N ASP A 20 3.85 -10.86 -6.44
CA ASP A 20 3.64 -10.49 -7.84
C ASP A 20 3.01 -9.09 -7.96
N ARG A 21 2.04 -8.77 -7.11
CA ARG A 21 1.42 -7.43 -7.12
C ARG A 21 2.36 -6.34 -6.62
N LEU A 22 3.18 -6.64 -5.62
CA LEU A 22 4.19 -5.70 -5.13
C LEU A 22 5.28 -5.46 -6.18
N GLU A 23 5.74 -6.51 -6.87
CA GLU A 23 6.68 -6.39 -7.98
C GLU A 23 6.11 -5.50 -9.09
N ALA A 24 4.87 -5.77 -9.49
CA ALA A 24 4.20 -4.97 -10.52
C ALA A 24 4.06 -3.50 -10.11
N LEU A 25 3.72 -3.23 -8.84
CA LEU A 25 3.58 -1.88 -8.30
C LEU A 25 4.91 -1.12 -8.29
N LEU A 26 5.96 -1.75 -7.76
CA LEU A 26 7.29 -1.14 -7.73
C LEU A 26 7.85 -0.97 -9.15
N GLY A 27 7.67 -1.97 -10.01
CA GLY A 27 8.14 -1.98 -11.39
C GLY A 27 7.58 -0.82 -12.21
N ARG A 28 6.25 -0.65 -12.24
CA ARG A 28 5.61 0.43 -13.01
C ARG A 28 5.87 1.83 -12.44
N ASN A 29 6.22 1.93 -11.16
CA ASN A 29 6.54 3.21 -10.51
C ASN A 29 8.04 3.52 -10.44
N GLY A 30 8.90 2.74 -11.10
CA GLY A 30 10.35 3.01 -11.21
C GLY A 30 11.19 2.54 -10.02
N PHE A 31 10.64 1.71 -9.14
CA PHE A 31 11.30 1.16 -7.95
C PHE A 31 11.64 -0.33 -8.10
N ALA A 32 11.73 -0.85 -9.33
CA ALA A 32 11.97 -2.27 -9.61
C ALA A 32 13.20 -2.83 -8.87
N GLU A 33 14.27 -2.03 -8.76
CA GLU A 33 15.52 -2.43 -8.10
C GLU A 33 15.38 -2.68 -6.59
N MET A 34 14.31 -2.17 -5.97
CA MET A 34 14.02 -2.42 -4.56
C MET A 34 13.38 -3.79 -4.32
N PHE A 35 12.74 -4.39 -5.33
CA PHE A 35 12.00 -5.63 -5.17
C PHE A 35 12.85 -6.82 -4.69
N PRO A 36 14.08 -7.05 -5.21
CA PRO A 36 14.98 -8.07 -4.66
C PRO A 36 15.32 -7.88 -3.18
N GLY A 37 15.37 -6.63 -2.69
CA GLY A 37 15.57 -6.30 -1.29
C GLY A 37 14.37 -6.65 -0.42
N TYR A 38 13.15 -6.43 -0.91
CA TYR A 38 11.91 -6.85 -0.26
C TYR A 38 11.76 -8.38 -0.22
N MET A 39 12.12 -9.09 -1.28
CA MET A 39 11.93 -10.55 -1.36
C MET A 39 12.91 -11.36 -0.51
N LYS A 40 14.04 -10.77 -0.10
CA LYS A 40 15.10 -11.54 0.58
C LYS A 40 14.77 -11.94 2.02
N ASP A 41 13.94 -11.18 2.74
CA ASP A 41 13.72 -11.41 4.18
C ASP A 41 12.31 -11.04 4.70
N THR A 42 11.32 -10.79 3.84
CA THR A 42 10.00 -10.33 4.32
C THR A 42 9.05 -11.51 4.60
N GLU A 43 9.00 -11.98 5.85
CA GLU A 43 7.89 -12.82 6.31
C GLU A 43 6.57 -12.04 6.18
N CYS A 44 5.57 -12.64 5.51
CA CYS A 44 4.23 -12.07 5.44
C CYS A 44 3.57 -12.20 6.83
N ASN A 45 3.71 -11.15 7.62
CA ASN A 45 3.13 -11.06 8.95
C ASN A 45 1.72 -10.46 8.89
N ILE A 46 0.75 -11.22 9.39
CA ILE A 46 -0.64 -10.76 9.51
C ILE A 46 -0.74 -10.01 10.82
N PHE A 47 -0.74 -8.68 10.75
CA PHE A 47 -0.86 -7.83 11.93
C PHE A 47 -2.33 -7.43 12.15
N SER A 48 -2.82 -7.65 13.37
CA SER A 48 -3.91 -6.84 13.92
C SER A 48 -3.28 -5.73 14.75
N SER A 49 -3.51 -4.47 14.39
CA SER A 49 -3.03 -3.33 15.17
C SER A 49 -4.05 -2.95 16.25
N ASP A 50 -3.60 -2.82 17.50
CA ASP A 50 -4.36 -2.20 18.60
C ASP A 50 -4.10 -0.68 18.70
N ASN A 51 -3.11 -0.17 17.95
CA ASN A 51 -2.80 1.25 17.88
C ASN A 51 -3.94 2.02 17.19
N ARG A 52 -4.61 2.88 17.97
CA ARG A 52 -5.75 3.70 17.50
C ARG A 52 -5.43 4.59 16.31
N SER A 53 -4.20 5.11 16.19
CA SER A 53 -3.79 5.93 15.04
C SER A 53 -3.72 5.09 13.77
N VAL A 54 -3.14 3.89 13.83
CA VAL A 54 -3.09 2.96 12.70
C VAL A 54 -4.49 2.52 12.30
N ILE A 55 -5.34 2.18 13.28
CA ILE A 55 -6.74 1.82 13.03
C ILE A 55 -7.49 2.98 12.34
N SER A 56 -7.28 4.22 12.79
CA SER A 56 -7.92 5.40 12.19
C SER A 56 -7.53 5.58 10.72
N VAL A 57 -6.26 5.35 10.38
CA VAL A 57 -5.79 5.37 8.98
C VAL A 57 -6.46 4.26 8.17
N MET A 58 -6.50 3.03 8.70
CA MET A 58 -7.14 1.91 8.01
C MET A 58 -8.63 2.16 7.77
N VAL A 59 -9.33 2.78 8.72
CA VAL A 59 -10.74 3.16 8.56
C VAL A 59 -10.90 4.24 7.49
N GLN A 60 -10.02 5.24 7.46
CA GLN A 60 -10.05 6.29 6.45
C GLN A 60 -9.77 5.73 5.05
N MET A 61 -8.77 4.86 4.90
CA MET A 61 -8.50 4.16 3.63
C MET A 61 -9.71 3.35 3.19
N ARG A 62 -10.37 2.63 4.12
CA ARG A 62 -11.60 1.89 3.79
C ARG A 62 -12.70 2.81 3.27
N GLN A 63 -12.97 3.92 3.95
CA GLN A 63 -14.01 4.87 3.53
C GLN A 63 -13.73 5.48 2.15
N ASN A 64 -12.47 5.80 1.86
CA ASN A 64 -12.08 6.33 0.56
C ASN A 64 -12.24 5.26 -0.54
N LEU A 65 -11.79 4.03 -0.29
CA LEU A 65 -12.01 2.92 -1.22
C LEU A 65 -13.50 2.66 -1.47
N GLU A 66 -14.32 2.70 -0.43
CA GLU A 66 -15.78 2.57 -0.57
C GLU A 66 -16.35 3.69 -1.46
N GLY A 67 -15.84 4.91 -1.35
CA GLY A 67 -16.22 6.03 -2.22
C GLY A 67 -15.72 5.87 -3.67
N GLU A 68 -14.46 5.50 -3.86
CA GLU A 68 -13.85 5.31 -5.19
C GLU A 68 -14.48 4.15 -5.96
N LEU A 69 -14.90 3.10 -5.24
CA LEU A 69 -15.54 1.92 -5.83
C LEU A 69 -17.07 2.08 -5.98
N PHE A 70 -17.68 3.14 -5.46
CA PHE A 70 -19.14 3.26 -5.35
C PHE A 70 -19.87 3.17 -6.71
N ASP A 71 -19.33 3.83 -7.74
CA ASP A 71 -19.90 3.87 -9.09
C ASP A 71 -19.28 2.84 -10.05
N ILE A 72 -18.37 1.99 -9.55
CA ILE A 72 -17.68 1.01 -10.38
C ILE A 72 -18.55 -0.25 -10.53
N TRP A 73 -19.06 -0.45 -11.75
CA TRP A 73 -19.90 -1.60 -12.08
C TRP A 73 -19.15 -2.95 -12.06
N GLU A 74 -17.86 -2.93 -12.42
CA GLU A 74 -17.02 -4.12 -12.48
C GLU A 74 -15.60 -3.80 -11.97
N ILE A 75 -15.10 -4.63 -11.05
CA ILE A 75 -13.74 -4.48 -10.52
C ILE A 75 -12.79 -5.34 -11.36
N THR A 76 -12.07 -4.70 -12.27
CA THR A 76 -11.03 -5.32 -13.10
C THR A 76 -9.63 -5.14 -12.50
N ASP A 77 -8.62 -5.79 -13.09
CA ASP A 77 -7.23 -5.62 -12.65
C ASP A 77 -6.71 -4.20 -12.86
N GLU A 78 -7.18 -3.50 -13.89
CA GLU A 78 -6.84 -2.09 -14.16
C GLU A 78 -7.37 -1.16 -13.07
N VAL A 79 -8.54 -1.45 -12.51
CA VAL A 79 -9.08 -0.72 -11.34
C VAL A 79 -8.12 -0.87 -10.16
N PHE A 80 -7.64 -2.09 -9.89
CA PHE A 80 -6.66 -2.30 -8.83
C PHE A 80 -5.35 -1.55 -9.10
N VAL A 81 -4.81 -1.61 -10.31
CA VAL A 81 -3.58 -0.88 -10.66
C VAL A 81 -3.74 0.62 -10.39
N SER A 82 -4.85 1.21 -10.85
CA SER A 82 -5.17 2.62 -10.63
C SER A 82 -5.26 2.99 -9.15
N LEU A 83 -5.93 2.16 -8.35
CA LEU A 83 -6.03 2.35 -6.90
C LEU A 83 -4.66 2.22 -6.24
N GLU A 84 -3.91 1.17 -6.52
CA GLU A 84 -2.56 0.97 -5.97
C GLU A 84 -1.65 2.17 -6.25
N ASP A 85 -1.70 2.72 -7.46
CA ASP A 85 -0.92 3.90 -7.84
C ASP A 85 -1.40 5.16 -7.10
N HIS A 86 -2.72 5.37 -6.98
CA HIS A 86 -3.28 6.45 -6.17
C HIS A 86 -2.83 6.37 -4.70
N TYR A 87 -2.88 5.17 -4.12
CA TYR A 87 -2.50 4.92 -2.74
C TYR A 87 -0.99 5.03 -2.47
N LEU A 88 -0.16 4.99 -3.51
CA LEU A 88 1.29 5.25 -3.39
C LEU A 88 1.56 6.73 -3.06
N ASP A 89 0.76 7.62 -3.63
CA ASP A 89 0.82 9.06 -3.41
C ASP A 89 -0.08 9.53 -2.26
N TYR A 90 -0.95 8.64 -1.76
CA TYR A 90 -1.82 8.92 -0.63
C TYR A 90 -1.03 9.19 0.65
N LEU A 91 -1.42 10.26 1.35
CA LEU A 91 -0.80 10.66 2.61
C LEU A 91 -1.17 9.67 3.71
N ILE A 92 -0.16 9.01 4.30
CA ILE A 92 -0.38 8.10 5.41
C ILE A 92 -0.43 8.93 6.70
N GLY A 93 -1.60 8.97 7.35
CA GLY A 93 -1.84 9.79 8.54
C GLY A 93 -1.11 9.29 9.79
N GLY A 94 -0.30 10.15 10.41
CA GLY A 94 0.34 9.91 11.70
C GLY A 94 1.73 10.54 11.81
N GLN A 95 2.18 10.82 13.04
CA GLN A 95 3.45 11.47 13.41
C GLN A 95 4.70 10.61 13.10
N ILE A 96 4.85 10.14 11.86
CA ILE A 96 5.95 9.26 11.44
C ILE A 96 7.19 10.08 11.08
N SER A 97 7.03 11.30 10.54
CA SER A 97 8.14 12.22 10.29
C SER A 97 8.43 13.12 11.52
N LYS A 98 8.75 12.52 12.68
CA LYS A 98 9.47 13.27 13.72
C LYS A 98 10.85 13.74 13.25
N GLN A 99 11.42 13.05 12.25
CA GLN A 99 12.79 13.29 11.78
C GLN A 99 12.96 14.47 10.80
N ARG A 100 11.88 14.99 10.17
CA ARG A 100 11.98 16.05 9.15
C ARG A 100 11.01 17.23 9.31
N GLY A 101 10.30 17.32 10.43
CA GLY A 101 9.36 18.44 10.69
C GLY A 101 8.07 18.42 9.86
N LYS A 102 7.86 17.43 8.97
CA LYS A 102 6.59 17.21 8.27
C LYS A 102 5.62 16.38 9.14
N MET A 103 4.35 16.79 9.18
CA MET A 103 3.30 16.05 9.89
C MET A 103 2.79 14.82 9.12
N TYR A 104 2.99 14.78 7.79
CA TYR A 104 2.49 13.75 6.89
C TYR A 104 3.52 13.42 5.81
N VAL A 105 3.48 12.18 5.32
CA VAL A 105 4.39 11.67 4.29
C VAL A 105 3.67 10.61 3.45
N SER A 106 3.89 10.58 2.14
CA SER A 106 3.36 9.53 1.25
C SER A 106 4.23 8.28 1.21
N ALA A 107 3.70 7.17 0.71
CA ALA A 107 4.50 5.96 0.51
C ALA A 107 5.60 6.19 -0.53
N ARG A 108 5.31 6.94 -1.61
CA ARG A 108 6.31 7.35 -2.62
C ARG A 108 7.46 8.13 -1.99
N GLU A 109 7.18 9.15 -1.18
CA GLU A 109 8.20 9.95 -0.51
C GLU A 109 9.11 9.12 0.41
N LEU A 110 8.60 8.00 0.97
CA LEU A 110 9.42 7.06 1.74
C LEU A 110 10.30 6.22 0.83
N LEU A 111 9.76 5.66 -0.26
CA LEU A 111 10.53 4.86 -1.20
C LEU A 111 11.67 5.67 -1.81
N GLU A 112 11.41 6.91 -2.21
CA GLU A 112 12.44 7.83 -2.73
C GLU A 112 13.59 8.05 -1.74
N GLN A 113 13.33 8.05 -0.43
CA GLN A 113 14.40 8.17 0.59
C GLN A 113 15.29 6.93 0.70
N PHE A 114 14.80 5.76 0.27
CA PHE A 114 15.57 4.52 0.28
C PHE A 114 16.25 4.24 -1.07
N TYR A 115 15.88 4.96 -2.14
CA TYR A 115 16.47 4.80 -3.48
C TYR A 115 17.74 5.64 -3.69
N TYR A 116 17.93 6.72 -2.92
CA TYR A 116 19.07 7.63 -2.96
C TYR A 116 19.92 7.53 -1.69
#